data_AF-U6KL20-F1
#
_entry.id   AF-U6KL20-F1
#
_cell.length_a   1.000
_cell.length_b   1.000
_cell.length_c   1.000
_cell.angle_alpha   90.00
_cell.angle_beta   90.00
_cell.angle_gamma   90.00
#
_symmetry.space_group_name_H-M   'P 1'
#
loop_
_entity.id
_entity.type
_entity.pdbx_description
1 polymer ?
#
loop_
_entity_poly.entity_id
_entity_poly.type
_entity_poly.pdbx_seq_one_letter_code
_entity_poly.pdbx_strand_id
1 'polypeptide(L)'
;MDVLRASASRWAFEPSGGAAQQLQQQQQQLEAAAAAAAAADESMRCEALFFREADETLQQLQLLASLTNQAAALAAEQAATAAAADDAAAAAAAAPCSRPTCPSEAASAAAAPQQTAASAAAAAAAEAAAAAAGPLTASNVQQWLQQFCSTAAKVVHTLEQYQEQPQLLDPYLPQQLQVLLLPIQQHLLLLTTHSLQQQQQQQQQRERGDWTAAAACCCLRLLLHLVYVHCKVRGAKAIRNLLPQQPELLEPVFAAAAALQQLQQQQQRQQQQDKRDEEETLQQQAQEASSAAAAAAAARPTDAGAAPADEAAAAATAAAAADAVAAVADTLPIWSSVFSLFVWLSLLLLAPFSLLSLDSNQTQQQQQQQQQLQQQQQQQLQQQQQGEREQQQEEERQLSLAAAADAPLGLRLLHLALSCCSSSSSSSSKAADAAALLLQSLFLRPDVHEQQQLLLRAFLRHCELTLLGPQQQQQQQQQQGLEDSSTASLFGSEQTNGESSLCSSSSSNNSSSKINSNASIVN
;
A
#
# COMPACT_ATOMS: atom_id res chain seq x y z
N MET A 1 81.74 -9.24 -10.68
CA MET A 1 80.36 -9.12 -10.15
C MET A 1 79.60 -7.95 -10.78
N ASP A 2 80.25 -6.91 -11.31
CA ASP A 2 79.55 -5.78 -11.94
C ASP A 2 79.09 -5.99 -13.39
N VAL A 3 79.69 -6.93 -14.13
CA VAL A 3 79.29 -7.22 -15.54
C VAL A 3 78.03 -8.10 -15.63
N LEU A 4 77.72 -8.88 -14.58
CA LEU A 4 76.47 -9.65 -14.51
C LEU A 4 75.25 -8.78 -14.14
N ARG A 5 75.47 -7.58 -13.61
CA ARG A 5 74.39 -6.64 -13.31
C ARG A 5 73.96 -5.83 -14.54
N ALA A 6 74.81 -5.70 -15.56
CA ALA A 6 74.52 -4.96 -16.79
C ALA A 6 73.74 -5.78 -17.86
N SER A 7 73.72 -7.10 -17.77
CA SER A 7 72.95 -7.95 -18.70
C SER A 7 71.52 -8.27 -18.22
N ALA A 8 71.19 -7.98 -16.97
CA ALA A 8 69.84 -8.18 -16.42
C ALA A 8 68.86 -7.04 -16.78
N SER A 9 69.36 -5.90 -17.25
CA SER A 9 68.54 -4.71 -17.56
C SER A 9 67.93 -4.71 -18.97
N ARG A 10 68.24 -5.72 -19.80
CA ARG A 10 67.84 -5.76 -21.22
C ARG A 10 66.60 -6.61 -21.52
N TRP A 11 66.00 -7.21 -20.49
CA TRP A 11 64.75 -7.98 -20.58
C TRP A 11 63.61 -7.32 -19.79
N ALA A 12 63.62 -6.00 -19.68
CA ALA A 12 62.44 -5.25 -19.26
C ALA A 12 61.42 -5.32 -20.41
N PHE A 13 60.69 -6.43 -20.45
CA PHE A 13 59.52 -6.62 -21.30
C PHE A 13 58.48 -5.61 -20.80
N GLU A 14 58.36 -4.46 -21.47
CA GLU A 14 57.24 -3.54 -21.21
C GLU A 14 55.95 -4.33 -21.47
N PRO A 15 55.13 -4.61 -20.44
CA PRO A 15 53.84 -5.24 -20.67
C PRO A 15 53.03 -4.26 -21.52
N SER A 16 52.78 -4.62 -22.77
CA SER A 16 51.88 -3.88 -23.65
C SER A 16 50.57 -3.60 -22.89
N GLY A 17 50.19 -2.34 -22.74
CA GLY A 17 49.12 -1.88 -21.83
C GLY A 17 47.76 -2.59 -21.96
N GLY A 18 47.53 -3.35 -23.04
CA GLY A 18 46.35 -4.20 -23.21
C GLY A 18 46.21 -5.33 -22.17
N ALA A 19 47.31 -5.89 -21.65
CA ALA A 19 47.22 -7.01 -20.70
C ALA A 19 46.68 -6.57 -19.32
N ALA A 20 47.04 -5.38 -18.86
CA ALA A 20 46.55 -4.83 -17.59
C ALA A 20 45.06 -4.47 -17.69
N GLN A 21 44.64 -3.88 -18.81
CA GLN A 21 43.23 -3.55 -19.05
C GLN A 21 42.35 -4.79 -19.19
N GLN A 22 42.85 -5.84 -19.86
CA GLN A 22 42.15 -7.12 -19.96
C GLN A 22 42.02 -7.82 -18.61
N LEU A 23 43.05 -7.75 -17.75
CA LEU A 23 43.01 -8.32 -16.41
C LEU A 23 42.05 -7.55 -15.49
N GLN A 24 42.00 -6.22 -15.60
CA GLN A 24 41.02 -5.40 -14.88
C GLN A 24 39.58 -5.69 -15.34
N GLN A 25 39.36 -5.87 -16.65
CA GLN A 25 38.03 -6.22 -17.18
C GLN A 25 37.61 -7.63 -16.75
N GLN A 26 38.53 -8.60 -16.74
CA GLN A 26 38.26 -9.95 -16.25
C GLN A 26 37.95 -9.94 -14.74
N GLN A 27 38.65 -9.11 -13.95
CA GLN A 27 38.38 -8.96 -12.52
C GLN A 27 36.99 -8.37 -12.28
N GLN A 28 36.60 -7.33 -13.01
CA GLN A 28 35.23 -6.77 -12.95
C GLN A 28 34.16 -7.79 -13.36
N GLN A 29 34.42 -8.62 -14.36
CA GLN A 29 33.50 -9.69 -14.77
C GLN A 29 33.36 -10.79 -13.70
N LEU A 30 34.46 -11.17 -13.03
CA LEU A 30 34.44 -12.14 -11.94
C LEU A 30 33.72 -11.58 -10.71
N GLU A 31 33.94 -10.31 -10.37
CA GLU A 31 33.22 -9.63 -9.28
C GLU A 31 31.72 -9.51 -9.59
N ALA A 32 31.35 -9.17 -10.83
CA ALA A 32 29.96 -9.13 -11.27
C ALA A 32 29.30 -10.52 -11.25
N ALA A 33 30.02 -11.57 -11.69
CA ALA A 33 29.51 -12.94 -11.66
C ALA A 33 29.35 -13.48 -10.23
N ALA A 34 30.28 -13.15 -9.33
CA ALA A 34 30.19 -13.51 -7.92
C ALA A 34 29.02 -12.77 -7.24
N ALA A 35 28.82 -11.48 -7.53
CA ALA A 35 27.68 -10.71 -7.05
C ALA A 35 26.34 -11.27 -7.57
N ALA A 36 26.29 -11.68 -8.84
CA ALA A 36 25.10 -12.31 -9.43
C ALA A 36 24.79 -13.69 -8.80
N ALA A 37 25.82 -14.49 -8.51
CA ALA A 37 25.65 -15.78 -7.83
C ALA A 37 25.17 -15.60 -6.39
N ALA A 38 25.72 -14.63 -5.64
CA ALA A 38 25.27 -14.29 -4.30
C ALA A 38 23.82 -13.77 -4.30
N ALA A 39 23.44 -12.95 -5.29
CA ALA A 39 22.07 -12.48 -5.44
C ALA A 39 21.08 -13.61 -5.77
N ALA A 40 21.49 -14.61 -6.56
CA ALA A 40 20.68 -15.78 -6.86
C ALA A 40 20.48 -16.68 -5.62
N ASP A 41 21.53 -16.87 -4.80
CA ASP A 41 21.45 -17.63 -3.55
C ASP A 41 20.52 -16.93 -2.53
N GLU A 42 20.65 -15.60 -2.39
CA GLU A 42 19.78 -14.81 -1.52
C GLU A 42 18.32 -14.84 -2.01
N SER A 43 18.09 -14.77 -3.33
CA SER A 43 16.75 -14.90 -3.93
C SER A 43 16.11 -16.27 -3.62
N MET A 44 16.84 -17.38 -3.80
CA MET A 44 16.34 -18.71 -3.44
C MET A 44 16.04 -18.84 -1.94
N ARG A 45 16.86 -18.22 -1.09
CA ARG A 45 16.64 -18.18 0.35
C ARG A 45 15.39 -17.38 0.73
N CYS A 46 15.18 -16.22 0.10
CA CYS A 46 13.97 -15.42 0.28
C CYS A 46 12.73 -16.18 -0.18
N GLU A 47 12.78 -16.89 -1.31
CA GLU A 47 11.68 -17.74 -1.77
C GLU A 47 11.36 -18.87 -0.79
N ALA A 48 12.37 -19.57 -0.29
CA ALA A 48 12.18 -20.65 0.69
C ALA A 48 11.60 -20.14 2.03
N LEU A 49 12.05 -18.98 2.49
CA LEU A 49 11.50 -18.32 3.68
C LEU A 49 10.04 -17.91 3.44
N PHE A 50 9.75 -17.27 2.31
CA PHE A 50 8.40 -16.89 1.93
C PHE A 50 7.45 -18.09 1.92
N PHE A 51 7.84 -19.21 1.32
CA PHE A 51 6.98 -20.40 1.26
C PHE A 51 6.70 -20.98 2.65
N ARG A 52 7.70 -21.02 3.52
CA ARG A 52 7.51 -21.46 4.91
C ARG A 52 6.54 -20.54 5.65
N GLU A 53 6.72 -19.23 5.52
CA GLU A 53 5.86 -18.23 6.17
C GLU A 53 4.44 -18.22 5.59
N ALA A 54 4.30 -18.44 4.28
CA ALA A 54 3.02 -18.55 3.60
C ALA A 54 2.20 -19.75 4.11
N ASP A 55 2.82 -20.91 4.27
CA ASP A 55 2.12 -22.08 4.83
C ASP A 55 1.71 -21.84 6.29
N GLU A 56 2.61 -21.29 7.11
CA GLU A 56 2.30 -20.92 8.50
C GLU A 56 1.14 -19.90 8.57
N THR A 57 1.13 -18.91 7.68
CA THR A 57 0.08 -17.90 7.59
C THR A 57 -1.27 -18.50 7.17
N LEU A 58 -1.27 -19.46 6.24
CA LEU A 58 -2.49 -20.19 5.87
C LEU A 58 -3.02 -21.03 7.03
N GLN A 59 -2.14 -21.73 7.76
CA GLN A 59 -2.51 -22.50 8.95
C GLN A 59 -3.10 -21.59 10.04
N GLN A 60 -2.49 -20.43 10.29
CA GLN A 60 -3.01 -19.42 11.20
C GLN A 60 -4.38 -18.89 10.76
N LEU A 61 -4.58 -18.66 9.46
CA LEU A 61 -5.86 -18.22 8.93
C LEU A 61 -6.95 -19.31 9.06
N GLN A 62 -6.60 -20.58 8.88
CA GLN A 62 -7.51 -21.71 9.13
C GLN A 62 -7.85 -21.83 10.61
N LEU A 63 -6.87 -21.66 11.50
CA LEU A 63 -7.09 -21.61 12.94
C LEU A 63 -8.03 -20.45 13.29
N LEU A 64 -7.82 -19.26 12.73
CA LEU A 64 -8.69 -18.11 12.91
C LEU A 64 -10.13 -18.44 12.48
N ALA A 65 -10.32 -19.04 11.30
CA ALA A 65 -11.63 -19.47 10.84
C ALA A 65 -12.29 -20.46 11.80
N SER A 66 -11.53 -21.41 12.37
CA SER A 66 -12.06 -22.34 13.37
C SER A 66 -12.52 -21.63 14.64
N LEU A 67 -11.74 -20.66 15.14
CA LEU A 67 -12.08 -19.88 16.34
C LEU A 67 -13.30 -18.99 16.10
N THR A 68 -13.42 -18.39 14.91
CA THR A 68 -14.59 -17.58 14.55
C THR A 68 -15.85 -18.43 14.46
N ASN A 69 -15.75 -19.64 13.91
CA ASN A 69 -16.88 -20.59 13.86
C ASN A 69 -17.24 -21.13 15.26
N GLN A 70 -16.26 -21.37 16.12
CA GLN A 70 -16.50 -21.76 17.51
C GLN A 70 -17.23 -20.66 18.28
N ALA A 71 -16.78 -19.41 18.13
CA ALA A 71 -17.50 -18.26 18.67
C ALA A 71 -18.95 -18.22 18.15
N ALA A 72 -19.19 -18.61 16.89
CA ALA A 72 -20.52 -18.58 16.26
C ALA A 72 -21.45 -19.64 16.82
N ALA A 73 -20.92 -20.84 17.06
CA ALA A 73 -21.67 -21.90 17.72
C ALA A 73 -22.08 -21.47 19.14
N LEU A 74 -21.15 -20.91 19.93
CA LEU A 74 -21.43 -20.52 21.31
C LEU A 74 -22.35 -19.30 21.40
N ALA A 75 -22.21 -18.35 20.48
CA ALA A 75 -23.14 -17.24 20.31
C ALA A 75 -24.57 -17.71 20.03
N ALA A 76 -24.73 -18.67 19.12
CA ALA A 76 -26.03 -19.25 18.79
C ALA A 76 -26.64 -20.02 19.97
N GLU A 77 -25.82 -20.78 20.72
CA GLU A 77 -26.27 -21.46 21.95
C GLU A 77 -26.75 -20.44 23.00
N GLN A 78 -26.00 -19.36 23.23
CA GLN A 78 -26.39 -18.31 24.17
C GLN A 78 -27.69 -17.62 23.75
N ALA A 79 -27.84 -17.28 22.47
CA ALA A 79 -29.07 -16.70 21.95
C ALA A 79 -30.29 -17.64 22.12
N ALA A 80 -30.10 -18.94 21.88
CA ALA A 80 -31.15 -19.94 22.09
C ALA A 80 -31.54 -20.07 23.57
N THR A 81 -30.57 -20.04 24.48
CA THR A 81 -30.85 -20.08 25.93
C THR A 81 -31.55 -18.82 26.43
N ALA A 82 -31.21 -17.65 25.89
CA ALA A 82 -31.88 -16.39 26.22
C ALA A 82 -33.34 -16.41 25.75
N ALA A 83 -33.59 -16.85 24.51
CA ALA A 83 -34.96 -16.99 24.00
C ALA A 83 -35.80 -17.98 24.83
N ALA A 84 -35.22 -19.12 25.22
CA ALA A 84 -35.91 -20.09 26.07
C ALA A 84 -36.17 -19.54 27.49
N ALA A 85 -35.28 -18.71 28.03
CA ALA A 85 -35.47 -18.05 29.32
C ALA A 85 -36.60 -17.00 29.26
N ASP A 86 -36.70 -16.25 28.17
CA ASP A 86 -37.78 -15.28 27.94
C ASP A 86 -39.14 -15.98 27.78
N ASP A 87 -39.19 -17.10 27.04
CA ASP A 87 -40.40 -17.93 26.92
C ASP A 87 -40.81 -18.53 28.27
N ALA A 88 -39.84 -19.00 29.07
CA ALA A 88 -40.09 -19.52 30.40
C ALA A 88 -40.58 -18.42 31.37
N ALA A 89 -40.02 -17.21 31.28
CA ALA A 89 -40.47 -16.06 32.05
C ALA A 89 -41.88 -15.60 31.64
N ALA A 90 -42.19 -15.60 30.34
CA ALA A 90 -43.52 -15.31 29.83
C ALA A 90 -44.55 -16.38 30.27
N ALA A 91 -44.18 -17.65 30.22
CA ALA A 91 -45.01 -18.75 30.72
C ALA A 91 -45.24 -18.66 32.24
N ALA A 92 -44.22 -18.29 33.01
CA ALA A 92 -44.35 -18.06 34.45
C ALA A 92 -45.26 -16.87 34.78
N ALA A 93 -45.22 -15.80 33.98
CA ALA A 93 -46.11 -14.64 34.15
C ALA A 93 -47.58 -14.94 33.78
N ALA A 94 -47.82 -15.93 32.91
CA ALA A 94 -49.16 -16.33 32.48
C ALA A 94 -49.83 -17.37 33.42
N ALA A 95 -49.09 -17.95 34.38
CA ALA A 95 -49.65 -18.93 35.30
C ALA A 95 -50.51 -18.26 36.40
N PRO A 96 -51.81 -18.57 36.51
CA PRO A 96 -52.67 -17.98 37.53
C PRO A 96 -52.25 -18.44 38.95
N CYS A 97 -52.15 -17.49 39.87
CA CYS A 97 -51.81 -17.68 41.29
C CYS A 97 -52.65 -18.77 41.98
N SER A 98 -52.15 -20.00 42.03
CA SER A 98 -52.62 -21.03 42.96
C SER A 98 -51.55 -21.33 44.02
N ARG A 99 -51.99 -21.29 45.29
CA ARG A 99 -51.23 -21.30 46.54
C ARG A 99 -50.12 -22.37 46.68
N PRO A 100 -49.09 -22.10 47.50
CA PRO A 100 -47.90 -22.95 47.62
C PRO A 100 -48.10 -24.11 48.62
N THR A 101 -47.58 -25.28 48.26
CA THR A 101 -47.25 -26.40 49.17
C THR A 101 -45.75 -26.68 49.08
N CYS A 102 -45.11 -26.89 50.24
CA CYS A 102 -43.66 -26.96 50.48
C CYS A 102 -42.86 -27.96 49.60
N PRO A 103 -41.57 -27.69 49.30
CA PRO A 103 -40.76 -28.56 48.45
C PRO A 103 -39.90 -29.56 49.23
N SER A 104 -39.70 -30.73 48.61
CA SER A 104 -38.72 -31.77 48.95
C SER A 104 -37.54 -31.65 47.98
N GLU A 105 -36.34 -31.66 48.56
CA GLU A 105 -35.03 -31.49 47.94
C GLU A 105 -34.54 -32.83 47.35
N ALA A 106 -34.28 -32.89 46.04
CA ALA A 106 -33.54 -34.01 45.44
C ALA A 106 -32.91 -33.65 44.08
N ALA A 107 -31.58 -33.62 44.09
CA ALA A 107 -30.64 -34.07 43.06
C ALA A 107 -30.83 -33.63 41.59
N SER A 108 -29.91 -32.77 41.13
CA SER A 108 -29.49 -32.74 39.71
C SER A 108 -27.98 -32.59 39.63
N ALA A 109 -27.31 -33.70 39.30
CA ALA A 109 -25.89 -33.77 39.01
C ALA A 109 -25.68 -34.45 37.65
N ALA A 110 -24.66 -33.96 36.94
CA ALA A 110 -23.94 -34.60 35.84
C ALA A 110 -24.58 -34.58 34.43
N ALA A 111 -24.13 -33.61 33.61
CA ALA A 111 -23.93 -33.78 32.16
C ALA A 111 -22.99 -32.69 31.60
N ALA A 112 -21.69 -32.98 31.42
CA ALA A 112 -20.80 -32.36 30.43
C ALA A 112 -19.41 -33.02 30.44
N PRO A 113 -19.04 -33.79 29.39
CA PRO A 113 -17.71 -33.59 28.78
C PRO A 113 -17.67 -33.91 27.26
N GLN A 114 -18.60 -33.40 26.43
CA GLN A 114 -18.62 -33.73 24.98
C GLN A 114 -18.01 -32.68 24.04
N GLN A 115 -17.76 -31.45 24.48
CA GLN A 115 -17.28 -30.37 23.58
C GLN A 115 -15.78 -30.44 23.21
N THR A 116 -14.93 -31.18 23.94
CA THR A 116 -13.48 -31.26 23.64
C THR A 116 -13.14 -32.20 22.48
N ALA A 117 -14.01 -33.13 22.12
CA ALA A 117 -13.72 -34.13 21.08
C ALA A 117 -13.87 -33.57 19.64
N ALA A 118 -14.81 -32.65 19.42
CA ALA A 118 -15.10 -32.11 18.09
C ALA A 118 -14.02 -31.12 17.61
N SER A 119 -13.44 -30.31 18.50
CA SER A 119 -12.36 -29.39 18.14
C SER A 119 -11.05 -30.12 17.81
N ALA A 120 -10.75 -31.20 18.54
CA ALA A 120 -9.58 -32.03 18.29
C ALA A 120 -9.63 -32.72 16.91
N ALA A 121 -10.82 -33.17 16.47
CA ALA A 121 -11.00 -33.80 15.17
C ALA A 121 -10.82 -32.81 14.00
N ALA A 122 -11.28 -31.56 14.14
CA ALA A 122 -11.09 -30.53 13.12
C ALA A 122 -9.61 -30.10 12.99
N ALA A 123 -8.89 -29.98 14.11
CA ALA A 123 -7.45 -29.70 14.10
C ALA A 123 -6.65 -30.82 13.41
N ALA A 124 -6.95 -32.09 13.71
CA ALA A 124 -6.28 -33.23 13.09
C ALA A 124 -6.55 -33.34 11.57
N ALA A 125 -7.75 -32.96 11.10
CA ALA A 125 -8.07 -32.95 9.68
C ALA A 125 -7.33 -31.83 8.92
N ALA A 126 -7.14 -30.66 9.54
CA ALA A 126 -6.35 -29.56 8.97
C ALA A 126 -4.86 -29.94 8.89
N GLU A 127 -4.32 -30.58 9.93
CA GLU A 127 -2.93 -31.03 9.97
C GLU A 127 -2.64 -32.14 8.91
N ALA A 128 -3.59 -33.08 8.73
CA ALA A 128 -3.49 -34.09 7.67
C ALA A 128 -3.58 -33.51 6.25
N ALA A 129 -4.39 -32.45 6.06
CA ALA A 129 -4.47 -31.75 4.78
C ALA A 129 -3.20 -30.92 4.49
N ALA A 130 -2.61 -30.30 5.52
CA ALA A 130 -1.34 -29.58 5.41
C ALA A 130 -0.17 -30.54 5.09
N ALA A 131 -0.14 -31.74 5.71
CA ALA A 131 0.88 -32.75 5.42
C ALA A 131 0.79 -33.35 4.01
N ALA A 132 -0.39 -33.28 3.36
CA ALA A 132 -0.58 -33.75 1.99
C ALA A 132 -0.23 -32.70 0.93
N ALA A 133 -0.15 -31.42 1.31
CA ALA A 133 0.33 -30.37 0.44
C ALA A 133 1.86 -30.48 0.35
N GLY A 134 2.38 -30.86 -0.82
CA GLY A 134 3.81 -30.77 -1.09
C GLY A 134 4.34 -29.33 -0.87
N PRO A 135 5.66 -29.13 -0.80
CA PRO A 135 6.25 -27.80 -0.60
C PRO A 135 5.66 -26.80 -1.60
N LEU A 136 5.39 -25.58 -1.12
CA LEU A 136 4.94 -24.51 -2.01
C LEU A 136 6.02 -24.26 -3.08
N THR A 137 5.59 -24.22 -4.33
CA THR A 137 6.41 -24.04 -5.53
C THR A 137 5.74 -22.94 -6.37
N ALA A 138 6.48 -22.27 -7.25
CA ALA A 138 5.92 -21.22 -8.10
C ALA A 138 4.64 -21.64 -8.85
N SER A 139 4.53 -22.93 -9.21
CA SER A 139 3.36 -23.49 -9.91
C SER A 139 2.11 -23.67 -9.03
N ASN A 140 2.25 -23.69 -7.69
CA ASN A 140 1.13 -23.84 -6.76
C ASN A 140 0.77 -22.57 -5.97
N VAL A 141 1.55 -21.49 -6.13
CA VAL A 141 1.28 -20.18 -5.50
C VAL A 141 -0.14 -19.70 -5.79
N GLN A 142 -0.62 -19.87 -7.02
CA GLN A 142 -1.98 -19.50 -7.40
C GLN A 142 -3.04 -20.27 -6.61
N GLN A 143 -2.89 -21.60 -6.49
CA GLN A 143 -3.83 -22.44 -5.73
C GLN A 143 -3.80 -22.08 -4.25
N TRP A 144 -2.61 -21.84 -3.70
CA TRP A 144 -2.44 -21.40 -2.32
C TRP A 144 -3.12 -20.05 -2.07
N LEU A 145 -2.89 -19.06 -2.93
CA LEU A 145 -3.54 -17.74 -2.84
C LEU A 145 -5.07 -17.84 -2.92
N GLN A 146 -5.59 -18.69 -3.82
CA GLN A 146 -7.04 -18.93 -3.91
C GLN A 146 -7.59 -19.54 -2.62
N GLN A 147 -6.90 -20.51 -2.02
CA GLN A 147 -7.29 -21.10 -0.74
C GLN A 147 -7.22 -20.08 0.40
N PHE A 148 -6.15 -19.29 0.45
CA PHE A 148 -5.96 -18.20 1.40
C PHE A 148 -7.09 -17.18 1.31
N CYS A 149 -7.40 -16.69 0.11
CA CYS A 149 -8.48 -15.73 -0.12
C CYS A 149 -9.87 -16.30 0.18
N SER A 150 -10.13 -17.55 -0.22
CA SER A 150 -11.39 -18.22 0.10
C SER A 150 -11.59 -18.36 1.61
N THR A 151 -10.51 -18.69 2.34
CA THR A 151 -10.56 -18.82 3.80
C THR A 151 -10.80 -17.46 4.46
N ALA A 152 -10.08 -16.43 4.03
CA ALA A 152 -10.28 -15.06 4.54
C ALA A 152 -11.69 -14.55 4.26
N ALA A 153 -12.24 -14.80 3.08
CA ALA A 153 -13.62 -14.42 2.73
C ALA A 153 -14.65 -15.08 3.65
N LYS A 154 -14.44 -16.35 4.03
CA LYS A 154 -15.29 -17.04 5.02
C LYS A 154 -15.18 -16.38 6.39
N VAL A 155 -13.95 -16.04 6.83
CA VAL A 155 -13.74 -15.33 8.11
C VAL A 155 -14.45 -13.98 8.10
N VAL A 156 -14.29 -13.18 7.04
CA VAL A 156 -14.99 -11.89 6.88
C VAL A 156 -16.50 -12.09 6.97
N HIS A 157 -17.05 -13.03 6.19
CA HIS A 157 -18.49 -13.29 6.18
C HIS A 157 -19.03 -13.66 7.58
N THR A 158 -18.33 -14.53 8.31
CA THR A 158 -18.73 -14.90 9.68
C THR A 158 -18.59 -13.72 10.64
N LEU A 159 -17.51 -12.95 10.58
CA LEU A 159 -17.32 -11.76 11.43
C LEU A 159 -18.39 -10.70 11.18
N GLU A 160 -18.81 -10.48 9.93
CA GLU A 160 -19.81 -9.48 9.60
C GLU A 160 -21.20 -9.78 10.19
N GLN A 161 -21.53 -11.05 10.44
CA GLN A 161 -22.78 -11.44 11.11
C GLN A 161 -22.85 -10.94 12.56
N TYR A 162 -21.70 -10.64 13.19
CA TYR A 162 -21.63 -10.14 14.57
C TYR A 162 -21.72 -8.63 14.69
N GLN A 163 -21.95 -7.89 13.61
CA GLN A 163 -22.12 -6.44 13.70
C GLN A 163 -23.29 -6.06 14.64
N GLU A 164 -24.34 -6.90 14.70
CA GLU A 164 -25.49 -6.70 15.59
C GLU A 164 -25.19 -7.06 17.06
N GLN A 165 -24.28 -8.02 17.30
CA GLN A 165 -23.97 -8.54 18.64
C GLN A 165 -22.46 -8.70 18.85
N PRO A 166 -21.67 -7.61 18.82
CA PRO A 166 -20.22 -7.69 18.86
C PRO A 166 -19.66 -8.20 20.20
N GLN A 167 -20.45 -8.11 21.28
CA GLN A 167 -20.06 -8.55 22.62
C GLN A 167 -19.79 -10.06 22.68
N LEU A 168 -20.39 -10.85 21.79
CA LEU A 168 -20.18 -12.30 21.73
C LEU A 168 -18.76 -12.67 21.27
N LEU A 169 -18.08 -11.77 20.56
CA LEU A 169 -16.70 -11.97 20.13
C LEU A 169 -15.67 -11.62 21.21
N ASP A 170 -16.02 -10.82 22.21
CA ASP A 170 -15.07 -10.26 23.20
C ASP A 170 -14.17 -11.30 23.88
N PRO A 171 -14.65 -12.50 24.27
CA PRO A 171 -13.80 -13.53 24.88
C PRO A 171 -12.75 -14.12 23.93
N TYR A 172 -13.05 -14.15 22.62
CA TYR A 172 -12.20 -14.76 21.60
C TYR A 172 -11.30 -13.75 20.89
N LEU A 173 -11.67 -12.47 20.95
CA LEU A 173 -11.07 -11.42 20.16
C LEU A 173 -9.56 -11.23 20.42
N PRO A 174 -9.03 -11.32 21.66
CA PRO A 174 -7.59 -11.30 21.89
C PRO A 174 -6.85 -12.45 21.20
N GLN A 175 -7.41 -13.67 21.25
CA GLN A 175 -6.82 -14.85 20.62
C GLN A 175 -6.87 -14.74 19.09
N GLN A 176 -8.02 -14.30 18.54
CA GLN A 176 -8.19 -14.09 17.10
C GLN A 176 -7.20 -13.05 16.56
N LEU A 177 -7.05 -11.91 17.24
CA LEU A 177 -6.09 -10.89 16.86
C LEU A 177 -4.64 -11.39 17.00
N GLN A 178 -4.31 -12.14 18.04
CA GLN A 178 -2.96 -12.68 18.21
C GLN A 178 -2.56 -13.60 17.04
N VAL A 179 -3.46 -14.51 16.63
CA VAL A 179 -3.26 -15.38 15.47
C VAL A 179 -3.05 -14.59 14.19
N LEU A 180 -3.71 -13.43 14.07
CA LEU A 180 -3.66 -12.58 12.89
C LEU A 180 -2.47 -11.61 12.87
N LEU A 181 -1.97 -11.18 14.03
CA LEU A 181 -0.90 -10.19 14.15
C LEU A 181 0.48 -10.77 13.89
N LEU A 182 0.71 -12.04 14.27
CA LEU A 182 1.97 -12.73 14.03
C LEU A 182 2.36 -12.76 12.53
N PRO A 183 1.50 -13.19 11.60
CA PRO A 183 1.86 -13.21 10.18
C PRO A 183 1.98 -11.80 9.62
N ILE A 184 1.21 -10.82 10.14
CA ILE A 184 1.36 -9.42 9.74
C ILE A 184 2.77 -8.91 10.06
N GLN A 185 3.30 -9.19 11.25
CA GLN A 185 4.65 -8.77 11.63
C GLN A 185 5.73 -9.36 10.71
N GLN A 186 5.60 -10.65 10.37
CA GLN A 186 6.51 -11.34 9.44
C GLN A 186 6.48 -10.67 8.06
N HIS A 187 5.28 -10.47 7.50
CA HIS A 187 5.11 -9.85 6.18
C HIS A 187 5.53 -8.38 6.16
N LEU A 188 5.34 -7.64 7.25
CA LEU A 188 5.84 -6.26 7.37
C LEU A 188 7.37 -6.23 7.26
N LEU A 189 8.05 -7.15 7.96
CA LEU A 189 9.51 -7.24 7.91
C LEU A 189 9.99 -7.60 6.50
N LEU A 190 9.39 -8.61 5.86
CA LEU A 190 9.70 -8.97 4.46
C LEU A 190 9.54 -7.79 3.50
N LEU A 191 8.43 -7.04 3.58
CA LEU A 191 8.20 -5.88 2.72
C LEU A 191 9.19 -4.75 3.00
N THR A 192 9.58 -4.53 4.25
CA THR A 192 10.58 -3.50 4.56
C THR A 192 11.94 -3.84 3.98
N THR A 193 12.40 -5.08 4.13
CA THR A 193 13.64 -5.57 3.54
C THR A 193 13.62 -5.42 2.02
N HIS A 194 12.51 -5.81 1.38
CA HIS A 194 12.35 -5.68 -0.07
C HIS A 194 12.32 -4.22 -0.52
N SER A 195 11.61 -3.33 0.17
CA SER A 195 11.56 -1.91 -0.18
C SER A 195 12.92 -1.22 -0.08
N LEU A 196 13.70 -1.57 0.95
CA LEU A 196 15.05 -1.05 1.15
C LEU A 196 15.98 -1.51 0.02
N GLN A 197 15.87 -2.77 -0.38
CA GLN A 197 16.62 -3.33 -1.49
C GLN A 197 16.22 -2.70 -2.83
N GLN A 198 14.93 -2.48 -3.06
CA GLN A 198 14.41 -1.83 -4.26
C GLN A 198 14.89 -0.38 -4.39
N GLN A 199 15.01 0.34 -3.27
CA GLN A 199 15.53 1.70 -3.25
C GLN A 199 17.02 1.75 -3.67
N GLN A 200 17.81 0.73 -3.34
CA GLN A 200 19.21 0.64 -3.77
C GLN A 200 19.37 0.22 -5.23
N GLN A 201 18.41 -0.51 -5.80
CA GLN A 201 18.51 -1.09 -7.15
C GLN A 201 17.68 -0.37 -8.24
N GLN A 202 17.24 0.86 -7.96
CA GLN A 202 16.21 1.58 -8.72
C GLN A 202 16.47 1.83 -10.24
N GLN A 203 17.61 1.41 -10.81
CA GLN A 203 17.93 1.64 -12.23
C GLN A 203 18.23 0.40 -13.09
N GLN A 204 18.44 -0.80 -12.55
CA GLN A 204 18.93 -1.92 -13.40
C GLN A 204 18.14 -3.23 -13.37
N GLN A 205 17.20 -3.46 -12.44
CA GLN A 205 16.55 -4.78 -12.32
C GLN A 205 15.02 -4.74 -12.18
N ARG A 206 14.34 -3.83 -12.91
CA ARG A 206 12.86 -3.78 -12.89
C ARG A 206 12.18 -4.98 -13.56
N GLU A 207 12.93 -5.78 -14.34
CA GLU A 207 12.36 -6.84 -15.20
C GLU A 207 12.44 -8.25 -14.60
N ARG A 208 13.15 -8.48 -13.49
CA ARG A 208 13.16 -9.80 -12.85
C ARG A 208 12.05 -9.86 -11.82
N GLY A 209 10.97 -10.54 -12.18
CA GLY A 209 9.70 -10.58 -11.45
C GLY A 209 9.81 -11.05 -10.01
N ASP A 210 9.72 -10.10 -9.08
CA ASP A 210 9.53 -10.35 -7.64
C ASP A 210 8.05 -10.66 -7.34
N TRP A 211 7.56 -11.77 -7.90
CA TRP A 211 6.22 -12.29 -7.57
C TRP A 211 6.07 -12.54 -6.06
N THR A 212 7.18 -12.79 -5.34
CA THR A 212 7.24 -12.92 -3.88
C THR A 212 6.82 -11.65 -3.15
N ALA A 213 7.35 -10.49 -3.55
CA ALA A 213 6.99 -9.20 -2.96
C ALA A 213 5.52 -8.84 -3.25
N ALA A 214 5.05 -9.13 -4.47
CA ALA A 214 3.64 -8.96 -4.83
C ALA A 214 2.73 -9.86 -3.99
N ALA A 215 3.10 -11.14 -3.82
CA ALA A 215 2.35 -12.09 -3.01
C ALA A 215 2.36 -11.69 -1.53
N ALA A 216 3.52 -11.31 -0.97
CA ALA A 216 3.64 -10.83 0.41
C ALA A 216 2.80 -9.56 0.65
N CYS A 217 2.84 -8.62 -0.29
CA CYS A 217 1.99 -7.42 -0.27
C CYS A 217 0.50 -7.78 -0.29
N CYS A 218 0.09 -8.71 -1.17
CA CYS A 218 -1.29 -9.20 -1.24
C CYS A 218 -1.73 -9.85 0.09
N CYS A 219 -0.88 -10.69 0.69
CA CYS A 219 -1.15 -11.35 1.96
C CYS A 219 -1.29 -10.32 3.09
N LEU A 220 -0.35 -9.39 3.19
CA LEU A 220 -0.41 -8.30 4.16
C LEU A 220 -1.70 -7.48 3.99
N ARG A 221 -2.07 -7.14 2.76
CA ARG A 221 -3.31 -6.37 2.49
C ARG A 221 -4.56 -7.10 2.97
N LEU A 222 -4.65 -8.41 2.73
CA LEU A 222 -5.77 -9.22 3.19
C LEU A 222 -5.82 -9.35 4.71
N LEU A 223 -4.67 -9.58 5.35
CA LEU A 223 -4.57 -9.64 6.81
C LEU A 223 -4.94 -8.30 7.46
N LEU A 224 -4.46 -7.18 6.91
CA LEU A 224 -4.85 -5.84 7.36
C LEU A 224 -6.33 -5.55 7.10
N HIS A 225 -6.91 -6.10 6.04
CA HIS A 225 -8.35 -6.02 5.79
C HIS A 225 -9.16 -6.77 6.84
N LEU A 226 -8.68 -7.93 7.29
CA LEU A 226 -9.29 -8.65 8.42
C LEU A 226 -9.19 -7.84 9.73
N VAL A 227 -8.05 -7.17 10.01
CA VAL A 227 -7.97 -6.19 11.12
C VAL A 227 -9.03 -5.10 10.97
N TYR A 228 -9.22 -4.59 9.76
CA TYR A 228 -10.23 -3.58 9.46
C TYR A 228 -11.65 -4.10 9.77
N VAL A 229 -11.97 -5.33 9.38
CA VAL A 229 -13.28 -5.96 9.67
C VAL A 229 -13.48 -6.12 11.18
N HIS A 230 -12.45 -6.53 11.93
CA HIS A 230 -12.52 -6.54 13.40
C HIS A 230 -12.77 -5.13 13.98
N CYS A 231 -12.10 -4.10 13.44
CA CYS A 231 -12.34 -2.70 13.81
C CYS A 231 -13.77 -2.26 13.49
N LYS A 232 -14.34 -2.74 12.38
CA LYS A 232 -15.72 -2.44 11.97
C LYS A 232 -16.74 -3.10 12.90
N VAL A 233 -16.54 -4.38 13.25
CA VAL A 233 -17.48 -5.14 14.09
C VAL A 233 -17.44 -4.66 15.54
N ARG A 234 -16.23 -4.53 16.13
CA ARG A 234 -16.11 -4.24 17.56
C ARG A 234 -15.86 -2.76 17.90
N GLY A 235 -15.38 -2.00 16.93
CA GLY A 235 -14.93 -0.62 17.09
C GLY A 235 -13.41 -0.51 17.23
N ALA A 236 -12.82 0.46 16.53
CA ALA A 236 -11.37 0.66 16.48
C ALA A 236 -10.73 0.81 17.87
N LYS A 237 -11.41 1.47 18.82
CA LYS A 237 -10.89 1.67 20.20
C LYS A 237 -10.62 0.36 20.94
N ALA A 238 -11.47 -0.66 20.76
CA ALA A 238 -11.30 -1.95 21.40
C ALA A 238 -10.15 -2.74 20.78
N ILE A 239 -10.10 -2.79 19.44
CA ILE A 239 -9.02 -3.45 18.70
C ILE A 239 -7.67 -2.78 19.00
N ARG A 240 -7.65 -1.44 19.07
CA ARG A 240 -6.44 -0.66 19.36
C ARG A 240 -5.75 -1.11 20.64
N ASN A 241 -6.49 -1.47 21.68
CA ASN A 241 -5.87 -1.89 22.94
C ASN A 241 -5.22 -3.28 22.88
N LEU A 242 -5.47 -4.04 21.81
CA LEU A 242 -4.99 -5.41 21.62
C LEU A 242 -3.89 -5.51 20.57
N LEU A 243 -3.68 -4.45 19.78
CA LEU A 243 -2.53 -4.36 18.89
C LEU A 243 -1.24 -4.18 19.72
N PRO A 244 -0.12 -4.79 19.31
CA PRO A 244 1.13 -4.72 20.04
C PRO A 244 1.72 -3.31 19.92
N GLN A 245 2.23 -2.81 21.05
CA GLN A 245 2.73 -1.44 21.21
C GLN A 245 4.26 -1.38 21.21
N GLN A 246 4.90 -2.35 20.55
CA GLN A 246 6.34 -2.49 20.48
C GLN A 246 6.92 -1.38 19.59
N PRO A 247 7.84 -0.52 20.07
CA PRO A 247 8.44 0.54 19.28
C PRO A 247 9.21 0.00 18.06
N GLU A 248 9.67 -1.25 18.12
CA GLU A 248 10.36 -1.94 17.02
C GLU A 248 9.47 -2.11 15.79
N LEU A 249 8.15 -2.11 15.97
CA LEU A 249 7.18 -2.22 14.88
C LEU A 249 6.87 -0.87 14.23
N LEU A 250 7.32 0.25 14.80
CA LEU A 250 7.00 1.57 14.26
C LEU A 250 7.57 1.78 12.85
N GLU A 251 8.85 1.48 12.64
CA GLU A 251 9.48 1.64 11.33
C GLU A 251 8.90 0.66 10.29
N PRO A 252 8.72 -0.65 10.59
CA PRO A 252 8.08 -1.55 9.64
C PRO A 252 6.66 -1.17 9.24
N VAL A 253 5.83 -0.80 10.21
CA VAL A 253 4.44 -0.37 9.95
C VAL A 253 4.43 0.92 9.14
N PHE A 254 5.34 1.86 9.44
CA PHE A 254 5.48 3.11 8.69
C PHE A 254 5.91 2.86 7.24
N ALA A 255 6.95 2.07 7.03
CA ALA A 255 7.47 1.74 5.70
C ALA A 255 6.41 1.01 4.85
N ALA A 256 5.67 0.07 5.45
CA ALA A 256 4.57 -0.60 4.76
C ALA A 256 3.43 0.37 4.41
N ALA A 257 3.09 1.31 5.29
CA ALA A 257 2.09 2.33 5.02
C ALA A 257 2.52 3.26 3.87
N ALA A 258 3.80 3.67 3.85
CA ALA A 258 4.38 4.45 2.77
C ALA A 258 4.38 3.69 1.44
N ALA A 259 4.76 2.41 1.44
CA ALA A 259 4.76 1.56 0.26
C ALA A 259 3.35 1.35 -0.31
N LEU A 260 2.36 1.07 0.55
CA LEU A 260 0.96 0.94 0.12
C LEU A 260 0.38 2.26 -0.38
N GLN A 261 0.76 3.38 0.24
CA GLN A 261 0.36 4.70 -0.23
C GLN A 261 0.95 5.01 -1.62
N GLN A 262 2.22 4.67 -1.85
CA GLN A 262 2.86 4.82 -3.15
C GLN A 262 2.20 3.92 -4.21
N LEU A 263 1.85 2.68 -3.85
CA LEU A 263 1.12 1.77 -4.72
C LEU A 263 -0.25 2.35 -5.13
N GLN A 264 -0.98 2.94 -4.17
CA GLN A 264 -2.26 3.60 -4.44
C GLN A 264 -2.10 4.75 -5.45
N GLN A 265 -1.07 5.59 -5.30
CA GLN A 265 -0.79 6.68 -6.22
C GLN A 265 -0.42 6.17 -7.62
N GLN A 266 0.33 5.07 -7.72
CA GLN A 266 0.67 4.46 -9.01
C GLN A 266 -0.57 3.93 -9.73
N GLN A 267 -1.47 3.22 -9.02
CA GLN A 267 -2.72 2.75 -9.63
C GLN A 267 -3.58 3.90 -10.16
N GLN A 268 -3.66 5.02 -9.43
CA GLN A 268 -4.39 6.20 -9.89
C GLN A 268 -3.77 6.82 -11.15
N ARG A 269 -2.43 6.89 -11.23
CA ARG A 269 -1.74 7.39 -12.44
C ARG A 269 -1.97 6.48 -13.63
N GLN A 270 -1.93 5.16 -13.43
CA GLN A 270 -2.15 4.20 -14.50
C GLN A 270 -3.58 4.29 -15.04
N GLN A 271 -4.59 4.41 -14.17
CA GLN A 271 -5.97 4.64 -14.62
C GLN A 271 -6.16 5.96 -15.38
N GLN A 272 -5.39 7.00 -15.07
CA GLN A 272 -5.41 8.25 -15.84
C GLN A 272 -4.73 8.11 -17.19
N GLN A 273 -3.65 7.33 -17.26
CA GLN A 273 -2.96 7.00 -18.51
C GLN A 273 -3.84 6.14 -19.40
N ASP A 274 -4.43 5.06 -18.88
CA ASP A 274 -5.32 4.18 -19.64
C ASP A 274 -6.52 4.94 -20.20
N LYS A 275 -7.11 5.85 -19.40
CA LYS A 275 -8.18 6.74 -19.88
C LYS A 275 -7.72 7.68 -20.96
N ARG A 276 -6.51 8.21 -20.85
CA ARG A 276 -5.92 9.09 -21.86
C ARG A 276 -5.62 8.34 -23.14
N ASP A 277 -5.07 7.14 -23.04
CA ASP A 277 -4.76 6.28 -24.17
C ASP A 277 -6.05 5.77 -24.84
N GLU A 278 -7.11 5.48 -24.06
CA GLU A 278 -8.44 5.18 -24.58
C GLU A 278 -9.03 6.39 -25.32
N GLU A 279 -8.91 7.60 -24.76
CA GLU A 279 -9.37 8.83 -25.42
C GLU A 279 -8.55 9.13 -26.69
N GLU A 280 -7.23 8.97 -26.65
CA GLU A 280 -6.34 9.12 -27.82
C GLU A 280 -6.64 8.05 -28.88
N THR A 281 -6.96 6.81 -28.48
CA THR A 281 -7.36 5.72 -29.39
C THR A 281 -8.72 6.01 -30.02
N LEU A 282 -9.68 6.52 -29.26
CA LEU A 282 -10.99 6.93 -29.80
C LEU A 282 -10.85 8.13 -30.75
N GLN A 283 -9.97 9.09 -30.46
CA GLN A 283 -9.65 10.20 -31.37
C GLN A 283 -8.95 9.71 -32.64
N GLN A 284 -7.98 8.80 -32.52
CA GLN A 284 -7.31 8.18 -33.66
C GLN A 284 -8.28 7.35 -34.49
N GLN A 285 -9.15 6.54 -33.88
CA GLN A 285 -10.19 5.80 -34.60
C GLN A 285 -11.19 6.74 -35.29
N ALA A 286 -11.53 7.88 -34.69
CA ALA A 286 -12.37 8.88 -35.35
C ALA A 286 -11.66 9.50 -36.57
N GLN A 287 -10.35 9.78 -36.46
CA GLN A 287 -9.52 10.27 -37.56
C GLN A 287 -9.30 9.20 -38.64
N GLU A 288 -9.04 7.96 -38.26
CA GLU A 288 -8.87 6.82 -39.16
C GLU A 288 -10.18 6.43 -39.84
N ALA A 289 -11.32 6.47 -39.14
CA ALA A 289 -12.61 6.29 -39.79
C ALA A 289 -12.88 7.39 -40.83
N SER A 290 -12.39 8.62 -40.57
CA SER A 290 -12.47 9.70 -41.55
C SER A 290 -11.52 9.52 -42.74
N SER A 291 -10.35 8.89 -42.55
CA SER A 291 -9.33 8.70 -43.61
C SER A 291 -9.47 7.36 -44.36
N ALA A 292 -9.89 6.29 -43.71
CA ALA A 292 -10.13 4.96 -44.28
C ALA A 292 -11.33 4.94 -45.22
N ALA A 293 -12.33 5.82 -44.99
CA ALA A 293 -13.37 6.09 -45.98
C ALA A 293 -12.79 6.57 -47.33
N ALA A 294 -11.58 7.16 -47.34
CA ALA A 294 -10.88 7.56 -48.55
C ALA A 294 -9.96 6.47 -49.14
N ALA A 295 -9.54 5.47 -48.36
CA ALA A 295 -8.44 4.56 -48.72
C ALA A 295 -8.86 3.11 -49.06
N ALA A 296 -10.10 2.68 -48.78
CA ALA A 296 -10.58 1.30 -48.99
C ALA A 296 -10.66 0.80 -50.46
N ALA A 297 -9.98 1.45 -51.41
CA ALA A 297 -9.95 1.06 -52.82
C ALA A 297 -8.79 0.10 -53.20
N ALA A 298 -7.79 -0.13 -52.35
CA ALA A 298 -6.59 -0.89 -52.77
C ALA A 298 -5.87 -1.61 -51.62
N ALA A 299 -6.10 -2.92 -51.43
CA ALA A 299 -5.04 -3.94 -51.25
C ALA A 299 -5.58 -5.27 -50.65
N ARG A 300 -4.97 -6.38 -51.08
CA ARG A 300 -5.16 -7.77 -50.61
C ARG A 300 -3.93 -8.25 -49.80
N PRO A 301 -4.10 -9.10 -48.76
CA PRO A 301 -3.00 -9.57 -47.91
C PRO A 301 -2.45 -10.96 -48.32
N THR A 302 -1.19 -11.24 -47.97
CA THR A 302 -0.48 -12.53 -48.09
C THR A 302 0.26 -12.91 -46.81
N ASP A 303 0.44 -14.23 -46.66
CA ASP A 303 0.66 -15.07 -45.47
C ASP A 303 1.91 -14.86 -44.58
N ALA A 304 1.77 -15.29 -43.32
CA ALA A 304 2.75 -15.25 -42.23
C ALA A 304 3.28 -16.66 -41.86
N GLY A 305 4.57 -16.75 -41.50
CA GLY A 305 5.26 -17.97 -41.08
C GLY A 305 5.52 -18.02 -39.57
N ALA A 306 5.43 -19.23 -38.99
CA ALA A 306 5.49 -19.55 -37.57
C ALA A 306 6.91 -19.83 -37.03
N ALA A 307 7.14 -19.55 -35.74
CA ALA A 307 8.40 -19.74 -35.01
C ALA A 307 8.17 -20.44 -33.63
N PRO A 308 9.21 -21.02 -32.99
CA PRO A 308 9.12 -22.21 -32.12
C PRO A 308 8.87 -21.94 -30.61
N ALA A 309 8.45 -22.99 -29.89
CA ALA A 309 7.52 -22.91 -28.75
C ALA A 309 8.02 -23.30 -27.33
N ASP A 310 9.24 -23.80 -27.13
CA ASP A 310 9.53 -24.55 -25.88
C ASP A 310 10.15 -23.77 -24.70
N GLU A 311 10.88 -22.68 -24.92
CA GLU A 311 11.45 -21.86 -23.81
C GLU A 311 10.42 -20.89 -23.19
N ALA A 312 9.27 -20.74 -23.85
CA ALA A 312 8.16 -19.88 -23.43
C ALA A 312 7.36 -20.45 -22.25
N ALA A 313 7.44 -21.76 -21.96
CA ALA A 313 6.55 -22.41 -21.01
C ALA A 313 6.83 -22.05 -19.53
N ALA A 314 8.10 -21.94 -19.11
CA ALA A 314 8.43 -21.60 -17.73
C ALA A 314 8.15 -20.12 -17.40
N ALA A 315 8.52 -19.22 -18.31
CA ALA A 315 8.20 -17.79 -18.18
C ALA A 315 6.67 -17.53 -18.15
N ALA A 316 5.89 -18.30 -18.92
CA ALA A 316 4.43 -18.21 -18.90
C ALA A 316 3.82 -18.56 -17.53
N THR A 317 4.38 -19.54 -16.81
CA THR A 317 3.84 -19.91 -15.49
C THR A 317 4.07 -18.84 -14.41
N ALA A 318 5.22 -18.18 -14.41
CA ALA A 318 5.50 -17.08 -13.48
C ALA A 318 4.62 -15.85 -13.76
N ALA A 319 4.41 -15.53 -15.04
CA ALA A 319 3.50 -14.45 -15.44
C ALA A 319 2.05 -14.72 -14.99
N ALA A 320 1.55 -15.95 -15.19
CA ALA A 320 0.21 -16.33 -14.78
C ALA A 320 0.00 -16.23 -13.25
N ALA A 321 1.04 -16.55 -12.45
CA ALA A 321 0.98 -16.38 -11.00
C ALA A 321 0.90 -14.89 -10.61
N ALA A 322 1.67 -14.02 -11.26
CA ALA A 322 1.61 -12.57 -11.03
C ALA A 322 0.23 -11.98 -11.39
N ASP A 323 -0.36 -12.41 -12.51
CA ASP A 323 -1.70 -11.97 -12.93
C ASP A 323 -2.78 -12.40 -11.92
N ALA A 324 -2.68 -13.63 -11.40
CA ALA A 324 -3.61 -14.10 -10.37
C ALA A 324 -3.49 -13.32 -9.06
N VAL A 325 -2.26 -12.98 -8.63
CA VAL A 325 -2.01 -12.10 -7.48
C VAL A 325 -2.63 -10.73 -7.71
N ALA A 326 -2.42 -10.14 -8.89
CA ALA A 326 -2.97 -8.83 -9.24
C ALA A 326 -4.51 -8.83 -9.19
N ALA A 327 -5.15 -9.84 -9.81
CA ALA A 327 -6.60 -9.96 -9.82
C ALA A 327 -7.20 -10.05 -8.40
N VAL A 328 -6.57 -10.80 -7.50
CA VAL A 328 -6.98 -10.87 -6.09
C VAL A 328 -6.75 -9.53 -5.39
N ALA A 329 -5.59 -8.93 -5.59
CA ALA A 329 -5.22 -7.65 -4.98
C ALA A 329 -6.18 -6.53 -5.38
N ASP A 330 -6.76 -6.58 -6.59
CA ASP A 330 -7.73 -5.59 -7.06
C ASP A 330 -9.12 -5.73 -6.42
N THR A 331 -9.48 -6.93 -5.93
CA THR A 331 -10.74 -7.12 -5.18
C THR A 331 -10.72 -6.50 -3.79
N LEU A 332 -9.52 -6.30 -3.22
CA LEU A 332 -9.35 -5.80 -1.86
C LEU A 332 -9.23 -4.28 -1.86
N PRO A 333 -10.08 -3.53 -1.15
CA PRO A 333 -9.96 -2.08 -1.10
C PRO A 333 -8.65 -1.65 -0.42
N ILE A 334 -7.73 -1.02 -1.16
CA ILE A 334 -6.44 -0.52 -0.64
C ILE A 334 -6.63 0.36 0.60
N TRP A 335 -7.66 1.21 0.59
CA TRP A 335 -7.97 2.12 1.69
C TRP A 335 -8.18 1.39 3.03
N SER A 336 -8.65 0.13 3.02
CA SER A 336 -8.86 -0.64 4.25
C SER A 336 -7.54 -1.07 4.89
N SER A 337 -6.53 -1.41 4.09
CA SER A 337 -5.19 -1.75 4.58
C SER A 337 -4.49 -0.50 5.13
N VAL A 338 -4.57 0.62 4.40
CA VAL A 338 -4.02 1.91 4.82
C VAL A 338 -4.68 2.39 6.12
N PHE A 339 -6.00 2.24 6.24
CA PHE A 339 -6.74 2.52 7.47
C PHE A 339 -6.18 1.72 8.66
N SER A 340 -6.04 0.40 8.52
CA SER A 340 -5.56 -0.46 9.61
C SER A 340 -4.14 -0.09 10.04
N LEU A 341 -3.26 0.25 9.10
CA LEU A 341 -1.91 0.72 9.42
C LEU A 341 -1.94 2.06 10.15
N PHE A 342 -2.79 3.01 9.75
CA PHE A 342 -2.91 4.28 10.46
C PHE A 342 -3.48 4.14 11.87
N VAL A 343 -4.47 3.26 12.06
CA VAL A 343 -4.96 2.94 13.40
C VAL A 343 -3.83 2.38 14.26
N TRP A 344 -3.00 1.48 13.71
CA TRP A 344 -1.86 0.92 14.43
C TRP A 344 -0.77 1.97 14.71
N LEU A 345 -0.41 2.80 13.74
CA LEU A 345 0.53 3.91 13.93
C LEU A 345 0.03 4.90 14.99
N SER A 346 -1.27 5.22 15.00
CA SER A 346 -1.86 6.12 16.01
C SER A 346 -1.69 5.57 17.43
N LEU A 347 -1.76 4.24 17.57
CA LEU A 347 -1.50 3.58 18.84
C LEU A 347 -0.02 3.60 19.20
N LEU A 348 0.86 3.22 18.26
CA LEU A 348 2.30 3.19 18.49
C LEU A 348 2.80 4.58 18.89
N LEU A 349 2.26 5.65 18.31
CA LEU A 349 2.61 7.02 18.71
C LEU A 349 2.20 7.38 20.14
N LEU A 350 1.17 6.75 20.70
CA LEU A 350 0.74 7.02 22.07
C LEU A 350 1.57 6.30 23.13
N ALA A 351 2.41 5.34 22.72
CA ALA A 351 3.28 4.66 23.66
C ALA A 351 4.42 5.58 24.15
N PRO A 352 4.85 5.42 25.43
CA PRO A 352 5.79 6.34 26.08
C PRO A 352 7.25 6.04 25.71
N PHE A 353 7.62 6.20 24.44
CA PHE A 353 9.01 6.13 23.96
C PHE A 353 9.36 7.40 23.21
N SER A 354 10.54 8.01 23.36
CA SER A 354 10.85 9.25 22.64
C SER A 354 11.03 9.02 21.13
N LEU A 355 10.35 9.81 20.28
CA LEU A 355 10.53 9.75 18.82
C LEU A 355 11.96 10.14 18.40
N LEU A 356 12.62 10.99 19.18
CA LEU A 356 13.99 11.41 18.93
C LEU A 356 14.97 10.24 19.09
N SER A 357 14.68 9.28 19.96
CA SER A 357 15.54 8.10 20.16
C SER A 357 15.47 7.09 19.01
N LEU A 358 14.40 7.13 18.22
CA LEU A 358 14.22 6.25 17.05
C LEU A 358 14.81 6.85 15.78
N ASP A 359 15.07 8.16 15.79
CA ASP A 359 15.69 8.86 14.67
C ASP A 359 17.20 8.57 14.65
N SER A 360 17.54 7.41 14.07
CA SER A 360 18.93 6.94 13.95
C SER A 360 19.82 7.88 13.12
N ASN A 361 19.23 8.86 12.42
CA ASN A 361 19.93 9.84 11.60
C ASN A 361 20.38 11.08 12.38
N GLN A 362 19.86 11.33 13.58
CA GLN A 362 20.17 12.55 14.34
C GLN A 362 21.66 12.64 14.74
N THR A 363 22.31 11.49 14.97
CA THR A 363 23.75 11.41 15.24
C THR A 363 24.62 11.63 14.01
N GLN A 364 24.16 11.24 12.81
CA GLN A 364 24.89 11.48 11.56
C GLN A 364 24.80 12.95 11.13
N GLN A 365 23.65 13.61 11.32
CA GLN A 365 23.49 15.04 11.03
C GLN A 365 24.29 15.93 11.99
N GLN A 366 24.45 15.56 13.27
CA GLN A 366 25.29 16.35 14.20
C GLN A 366 26.77 16.38 13.79
N GLN A 367 27.29 15.29 13.21
CA GLN A 367 28.67 15.28 12.68
C GLN A 367 28.82 16.10 11.38
N GLN A 368 27.82 16.11 10.51
CA GLN A 368 27.86 16.96 9.30
C GLN A 368 27.63 18.45 9.59
N GLN A 369 26.81 18.80 10.59
CA GLN A 369 26.60 20.21 10.98
C GLN A 369 27.87 20.88 11.51
N GLN A 370 28.77 20.16 12.18
CA GLN A 370 30.06 20.73 12.58
C GLN A 370 30.97 21.04 11.39
N GLN A 371 30.89 20.28 10.29
CA GLN A 371 31.69 20.55 9.08
C GLN A 371 31.09 21.68 8.23
N GLN A 372 29.77 21.81 8.16
CA GLN A 372 29.12 22.87 7.38
C GLN A 372 29.20 24.26 8.04
N LEU A 373 29.19 24.36 9.37
CA LEU A 373 29.35 25.65 10.06
C LEU A 373 30.71 26.32 9.75
N GLN A 374 31.73 25.54 9.38
CA GLN A 374 33.03 26.04 8.94
C GLN A 374 33.01 26.56 7.48
N GLN A 375 32.11 26.06 6.62
CA GLN A 375 31.94 26.55 5.25
C GLN A 375 30.96 27.73 5.16
N GLN A 376 29.95 27.78 6.04
CA GLN A 376 28.90 28.79 5.99
C GLN A 376 29.38 30.21 6.36
N GLN A 377 30.43 30.31 7.19
CA GLN A 377 31.05 31.60 7.49
C GLN A 377 31.75 32.23 6.25
N GLN A 378 32.12 31.42 5.26
CA GLN A 378 32.72 31.91 4.01
C GLN A 378 31.69 32.33 2.95
N GLN A 379 30.46 31.82 2.98
CA GLN A 379 29.43 32.11 1.96
C GLN A 379 28.47 33.25 2.34
N GLN A 380 28.36 33.62 3.63
CA GLN A 380 27.49 34.71 4.10
C GLN A 380 27.80 36.10 3.50
N LEU A 381 28.99 36.31 2.92
CA LEU A 381 29.34 37.57 2.26
C LEU A 381 28.83 37.68 0.81
N GLN A 382 28.33 36.60 0.19
CA GLN A 382 27.92 36.60 -1.23
C GLN A 382 26.41 36.52 -1.48
N GLN A 383 25.60 35.94 -0.58
CA GLN A 383 24.21 35.57 -0.88
C GLN A 383 23.11 36.58 -0.52
N GLN A 384 23.44 37.73 0.06
CA GLN A 384 22.39 38.68 0.51
C GLN A 384 21.52 39.27 -0.62
N GLN A 385 21.89 39.07 -1.90
CA GLN A 385 21.09 39.48 -3.07
C GLN A 385 20.43 38.32 -3.84
N GLN A 386 20.76 37.06 -3.54
CA GLN A 386 20.14 35.86 -4.14
C GLN A 386 19.02 35.28 -3.25
N GLY A 387 18.95 35.75 -2.00
CA GLY A 387 18.17 35.18 -0.91
C GLY A 387 16.65 35.16 -1.06
N GLU A 388 16.02 35.98 -1.90
CA GLU A 388 14.55 35.90 -2.06
C GLU A 388 14.10 34.81 -3.06
N ARG A 389 14.90 34.52 -4.09
CA ARG A 389 14.62 33.40 -5.02
C ARG A 389 15.11 32.06 -4.47
N GLU A 390 16.22 32.06 -3.74
CA GLU A 390 16.66 30.88 -3.01
C GLU A 390 15.67 30.51 -1.90
N GLN A 391 14.98 31.47 -1.26
CA GLN A 391 14.03 31.13 -0.18
C GLN A 391 12.85 30.28 -0.65
N GLN A 392 12.28 30.54 -1.84
CA GLN A 392 11.24 29.66 -2.40
C GLN A 392 11.79 28.28 -2.79
N GLN A 393 12.98 28.25 -3.40
CA GLN A 393 13.59 27.00 -3.86
C GLN A 393 14.13 26.14 -2.70
N GLU A 394 14.62 26.75 -1.63
CA GLU A 394 15.04 26.10 -0.39
C GLU A 394 13.85 25.60 0.41
N GLU A 395 12.72 26.32 0.38
CA GLU A 395 11.48 25.83 0.98
C GLU A 395 10.90 24.63 0.22
N GLU A 396 11.04 24.58 -1.10
CA GLU A 396 10.70 23.42 -1.92
C GLU A 396 11.69 22.27 -1.66
N ARG A 397 12.97 22.59 -1.47
CA ARG A 397 14.00 21.64 -1.06
C ARG A 397 13.77 21.10 0.35
N GLN A 398 13.22 21.87 1.28
CA GLN A 398 12.85 21.42 2.63
C GLN A 398 11.66 20.47 2.61
N LEU A 399 10.68 20.69 1.73
CA LEU A 399 9.61 19.71 1.49
C LEU A 399 10.15 18.44 0.82
N SER A 400 11.07 18.58 -0.15
CA SER A 400 11.78 17.45 -0.75
C SER A 400 12.63 16.69 0.27
N LEU A 401 13.25 17.37 1.23
CA LEU A 401 14.02 16.77 2.32
C LEU A 401 13.09 16.10 3.34
N ALA A 402 11.90 16.64 3.59
CA ALA A 402 10.89 15.99 4.43
C ALA A 402 10.37 14.67 3.83
N ALA A 403 10.40 14.55 2.49
CA ALA A 403 10.11 13.32 1.77
C ALA A 403 11.33 12.37 1.68
N ALA A 404 12.54 12.85 1.99
CA ALA A 404 13.72 12.01 2.01
C ALA A 404 13.65 11.01 3.18
N ALA A 405 14.27 9.85 3.01
CA ALA A 405 14.34 8.82 4.05
C ALA A 405 14.98 9.32 5.36
N ASP A 406 15.76 10.41 5.27
CA ASP A 406 16.52 10.99 6.39
C ASP A 406 15.76 12.06 7.19
N ALA A 407 14.52 12.36 6.84
CA ALA A 407 13.70 13.29 7.61
C ALA A 407 13.36 12.71 9.00
N PRO A 408 13.23 13.57 10.03
CA PRO A 408 12.82 13.09 11.35
C PRO A 408 11.46 12.41 11.25
N LEU A 409 11.31 11.32 12.00
CA LEU A 409 10.17 10.42 11.89
C LEU A 409 8.82 11.16 12.03
N GLY A 410 8.75 12.19 12.89
CA GLY A 410 7.57 13.04 13.02
C GLY A 410 7.17 13.77 11.73
N LEU A 411 8.13 14.26 10.95
CA LEU A 411 7.87 14.89 9.64
C LEU A 411 7.47 13.84 8.59
N ARG A 412 8.12 12.67 8.58
CA ARG A 412 7.75 11.55 7.69
C ARG A 412 6.31 11.09 7.92
N LEU A 413 5.91 10.94 9.18
CA LEU A 413 4.54 10.62 9.59
C LEU A 413 3.53 11.70 9.19
N LEU A 414 3.88 12.97 9.43
CA LEU A 414 3.06 14.11 9.01
C LEU A 414 2.85 14.09 7.49
N HIS A 415 3.91 13.94 6.70
CA HIS A 415 3.84 13.89 5.24
C HIS A 415 2.99 12.72 4.73
N LEU A 416 3.16 11.52 5.34
CA LEU A 416 2.38 10.34 5.00
C LEU A 416 0.88 10.57 5.26
N ALA A 417 0.52 11.10 6.43
CA ALA A 417 -0.87 11.37 6.79
C ALA A 417 -1.49 12.43 5.87
N LEU A 418 -0.77 13.52 5.61
CA LEU A 418 -1.20 14.60 4.72
C LEU A 418 -1.41 14.11 3.28
N SER A 419 -0.48 13.28 2.76
CA SER A 419 -0.61 12.68 1.43
C SER A 419 -1.88 11.84 1.28
N CYS A 420 -2.31 11.18 2.36
CA CYS A 420 -3.56 10.40 2.39
C CYS A 420 -4.80 11.30 2.42
N CYS A 421 -4.73 12.43 3.12
CA CYS A 421 -5.79 13.44 3.13
C CYS A 421 -5.97 14.07 1.74
N SER A 422 -4.90 14.45 1.05
CA SER A 422 -4.98 15.11 -0.28
C SER A 422 -5.50 14.19 -1.37
N SER A 423 -5.16 12.90 -1.33
CA SER A 423 -5.55 11.91 -2.35
C SER A 423 -7.05 11.56 -2.32
N SER A 424 -7.78 12.03 -1.30
CA SER A 424 -9.17 11.66 -1.02
C SER A 424 -10.19 12.73 -1.41
N SER A 425 -9.91 13.57 -2.42
CA SER A 425 -10.80 14.67 -2.84
C SER A 425 -12.22 14.23 -3.26
N SER A 426 -12.46 12.94 -3.43
CA SER A 426 -13.78 12.35 -3.67
C SER A 426 -14.30 11.65 -2.40
N SER A 427 -15.20 12.31 -1.68
CA SER A 427 -16.07 11.78 -0.59
C SER A 427 -15.37 10.98 0.52
N SER A 428 -15.17 11.61 1.69
CA SER A 428 -14.86 11.03 3.02
C SER A 428 -14.29 9.60 3.00
N SER A 429 -13.01 9.45 2.65
CA SER A 429 -12.37 8.15 2.78
C SER A 429 -12.13 7.89 4.27
N LYS A 430 -12.53 6.71 4.78
CA LYS A 430 -12.24 6.29 6.16
C LYS A 430 -10.73 6.35 6.47
N ALA A 431 -9.90 6.19 5.44
CA ALA A 431 -8.45 6.34 5.55
C ALA A 431 -8.02 7.77 5.93
N ALA A 432 -8.71 8.81 5.42
CA ALA A 432 -8.47 10.19 5.83
C ALA A 432 -8.82 10.42 7.31
N ASP A 433 -9.90 9.81 7.80
CA ASP A 433 -10.26 9.87 9.23
C ASP A 433 -9.17 9.22 10.10
N ALA A 434 -8.64 8.07 9.68
CA ALA A 434 -7.53 7.41 10.37
C ALA A 434 -6.23 8.21 10.32
N ALA A 435 -5.94 8.87 9.19
CA ALA A 435 -4.83 9.81 9.06
C ALA A 435 -5.01 11.02 10.01
N ALA A 436 -6.22 11.54 10.16
CA ALA A 436 -6.52 12.60 11.12
C ALA A 436 -6.32 12.14 12.58
N LEU A 437 -6.71 10.90 12.92
CA LEU A 437 -6.42 10.31 14.23
C LEU A 437 -4.91 10.13 14.48
N LEU A 438 -4.15 9.77 13.43
CA LEU A 438 -2.70 9.72 13.50
C LEU A 438 -2.11 11.10 13.80
N LEU A 439 -2.53 12.13 13.07
CA LEU A 439 -2.10 13.51 13.29
C LEU A 439 -2.46 14.01 14.69
N GLN A 440 -3.68 13.75 15.14
CA GLN A 440 -4.11 14.08 16.50
C GLN A 440 -3.19 13.41 17.53
N SER A 441 -2.90 12.12 17.36
CA SER A 441 -2.02 11.37 18.25
C SER A 441 -0.59 11.91 18.24
N LEU A 442 -0.08 12.32 17.07
CA LEU A 442 1.23 12.95 16.91
C LEU A 442 1.32 14.29 17.68
N PHE A 443 0.33 15.17 17.53
CA PHE A 443 0.32 16.48 18.19
C PHE A 443 0.02 16.42 19.70
N LEU A 444 -0.61 15.34 20.19
CA LEU A 444 -0.85 15.12 21.63
C LEU A 444 0.39 14.67 22.40
N ARG A 445 1.48 14.30 21.72
CA ARG A 445 2.69 13.81 22.39
C ARG A 445 3.48 14.95 23.06
N PRO A 446 3.92 14.77 24.32
CA PRO A 446 4.74 15.77 25.00
C PRO A 446 6.12 15.94 24.34
N ASP A 447 6.75 14.85 23.90
CA ASP A 447 8.10 14.89 23.29
C ASP A 447 8.13 15.67 21.97
N VAL A 448 6.97 15.84 21.34
CA VAL A 448 6.82 16.56 20.09
C VAL A 448 6.87 18.07 20.31
N HIS A 449 6.78 18.59 21.55
CA HIS A 449 6.80 20.04 21.82
C HIS A 449 8.03 20.76 21.22
N GLU A 450 9.21 20.14 21.23
CA GLU A 450 10.41 20.74 20.63
C GLU A 450 10.32 20.84 19.10
N GLN A 451 9.67 19.85 18.45
CA GLN A 451 9.44 19.84 17.00
C GLN A 451 8.09 20.44 16.59
N GLN A 452 7.23 20.80 17.54
CA GLN A 452 5.83 21.14 17.29
C GLN A 452 5.71 22.35 16.39
N GLN A 453 6.56 23.36 16.55
CA GLN A 453 6.56 24.54 15.69
C GLN A 453 6.88 24.17 14.23
N LEU A 454 7.83 23.27 14.01
CA LEU A 454 8.21 22.80 12.68
C LEU A 454 7.09 21.96 12.05
N LEU A 455 6.54 21.00 12.81
CA LEU A 455 5.43 20.15 12.35
C LEU A 455 4.17 20.98 12.06
N LEU A 456 3.84 21.93 12.94
CA LEU A 456 2.68 22.81 12.77
C LEU A 456 2.87 23.72 11.55
N ARG A 457 4.08 24.28 11.36
CA ARG A 457 4.38 25.08 10.17
C ARG A 457 4.25 24.25 8.89
N ALA A 458 4.81 23.04 8.86
CA ALA A 458 4.69 22.14 7.73
C ALA A 458 3.23 21.75 7.45
N PHE A 459 2.45 21.47 8.50
CA PHE A 459 1.02 21.18 8.41
C PHE A 459 0.23 22.36 7.83
N LEU A 460 0.37 23.56 8.40
CA LEU A 460 -0.32 24.76 7.95
C LEU A 460 0.01 25.08 6.49
N ARG A 461 1.29 24.96 6.12
CA ARG A 461 1.73 25.16 4.74
C ARG A 461 1.10 24.15 3.77
N HIS A 462 1.00 22.88 4.16
CA HIS A 462 0.31 21.89 3.35
C HIS A 462 -1.19 22.21 3.20
N CYS A 463 -1.84 22.67 4.26
CA CYS A 463 -3.23 23.13 4.20
C CYS A 463 -3.37 24.34 3.26
N GLU A 464 -2.47 25.32 3.33
CA GLU A 464 -2.44 26.46 2.42
C GLU A 464 -2.31 26.01 0.96
N LEU A 465 -1.33 25.15 0.65
CA LEU A 465 -1.14 24.63 -0.71
C LEU A 465 -2.34 23.83 -1.22
N THR A 466 -2.95 23.01 -0.36
CA THR A 466 -4.08 22.16 -0.77
C THR A 466 -5.37 22.96 -0.94
N LEU A 467 -5.63 23.94 -0.08
CA LEU A 467 -6.86 24.74 -0.11
C LEU A 467 -6.78 25.89 -1.13
N LEU A 468 -5.62 26.53 -1.30
CA LEU A 468 -5.44 27.69 -2.19
C LEU A 468 -4.89 27.32 -3.57
N GLY A 469 -4.17 26.19 -3.70
CA GLY A 469 -3.51 25.78 -4.94
C GLY A 469 -4.42 25.66 -6.16
N PRO A 470 -5.59 24.98 -6.08
CA PRO A 470 -6.49 24.81 -7.23
C PRO A 470 -7.00 26.15 -7.78
N GLN A 471 -7.23 27.12 -6.90
CA GLN A 471 -7.71 28.45 -7.28
C GLN A 471 -6.65 29.23 -8.06
N GLN A 472 -5.39 29.12 -7.66
CA GLN A 472 -4.28 29.79 -8.33
C GLN A 472 -3.99 29.17 -9.71
N GLN A 473 -4.09 27.84 -9.84
CA GLN A 473 -3.89 27.15 -11.10
C GLN A 473 -5.01 27.45 -12.11
N GLN A 474 -6.26 27.56 -11.65
CA GLN A 474 -7.37 27.96 -12.51
C GLN A 474 -7.25 29.41 -12.99
N GLN A 475 -6.71 30.31 -12.16
CA GLN A 475 -6.49 31.70 -12.53
C GLN A 475 -5.34 31.85 -13.55
N GLN A 476 -4.28 31.03 -13.47
CA GLN A 476 -3.24 30.97 -14.49
C GLN A 476 -3.76 30.41 -15.83
N GLN A 477 -4.59 29.36 -15.80
CA GLN A 477 -5.19 28.83 -17.03
C GLN A 477 -6.13 29.84 -17.70
N GLN A 478 -6.88 30.63 -16.94
CA GLN A 478 -7.69 31.72 -17.50
C GLN A 478 -6.84 32.82 -18.13
N GLN A 479 -5.69 33.16 -17.54
CA GLN A 479 -4.78 34.15 -18.12
C GLN A 479 -4.12 33.64 -19.41
N GLN A 480 -3.66 32.38 -19.45
CA GLN A 480 -3.10 31.77 -20.66
C GLN A 480 -4.15 31.65 -21.78
N GLY A 481 -5.40 31.26 -21.45
CA GLY A 481 -6.49 31.22 -22.43
C GLY A 481 -6.85 32.60 -23.01
N LEU A 482 -6.67 33.68 -22.24
CA LEU A 482 -6.88 35.05 -22.72
C LEU A 482 -5.78 35.52 -23.67
N GLU A 483 -4.52 35.13 -23.43
CA GLU A 483 -3.39 35.44 -24.32
C GLU A 483 -3.48 34.65 -25.63
N ASP A 484 -3.85 33.37 -25.58
CA ASP A 484 -4.04 32.56 -26.79
C ASP A 484 -5.26 33.02 -27.60
N SER A 485 -6.34 33.47 -26.96
CA SER A 485 -7.48 34.06 -27.69
C SER A 485 -7.15 35.43 -28.30
N SER A 486 -6.29 36.21 -27.65
CA SER A 486 -5.88 37.53 -28.16
C SER A 486 -4.95 37.41 -29.36
N THR A 487 -4.09 36.38 -29.43
CA THR A 487 -3.23 36.15 -30.60
C THR A 487 -3.99 35.54 -31.77
N ALA A 488 -4.98 34.67 -31.53
CA ALA A 488 -5.84 34.12 -32.58
C ALA A 488 -6.74 35.18 -33.24
N SER A 489 -7.17 36.22 -32.50
CA SER A 489 -8.01 37.29 -33.06
C SER A 489 -7.25 38.33 -33.89
N LEU A 490 -5.92 38.41 -33.80
CA LEU A 490 -5.15 39.46 -34.48
C LEU A 490 -4.75 39.10 -35.93
N PHE A 491 -4.86 37.82 -36.32
CA PHE A 491 -4.47 37.35 -37.67
C PHE A 491 -5.65 36.98 -38.59
N GLY A 492 -6.89 37.25 -38.18
CA GLY A 492 -8.09 36.78 -38.89
C GLY A 492 -8.81 37.78 -39.81
N SER A 493 -8.32 39.01 -39.99
CA SER A 493 -9.09 40.07 -40.68
C SER A 493 -8.36 40.72 -41.86
N GLU A 494 -7.81 39.93 -42.77
CA GLU A 494 -7.57 40.37 -44.15
C GLU A 494 -8.01 39.31 -45.16
N GLN A 495 -8.86 39.75 -46.12
CA GLN A 495 -9.32 39.07 -47.34
C GLN A 495 -10.50 38.08 -47.16
N THR A 496 -11.66 38.20 -47.83
CA THR A 496 -11.97 38.75 -49.15
C THR A 496 -13.42 39.27 -49.21
N ASN A 497 -13.63 40.39 -49.91
CA ASN A 497 -14.93 40.77 -50.47
C ASN A 497 -15.25 39.85 -51.67
N GLY A 498 -16.41 39.21 -51.65
CA GLY A 498 -16.92 38.43 -52.79
C GLY A 498 -18.39 38.08 -52.57
N GLU A 499 -19.25 38.70 -53.38
CA GLU A 499 -20.70 38.69 -53.31
C GLU A 499 -21.37 37.32 -53.52
N SER A 500 -22.59 37.23 -52.94
CA SER A 500 -23.78 36.48 -53.40
C SER A 500 -23.86 34.97 -53.16
N SER A 501 -24.81 34.55 -52.31
CA SER A 501 -26.10 33.97 -52.77
C SER A 501 -26.81 33.15 -51.66
N LEU A 502 -27.93 33.71 -51.20
CA LEU A 502 -29.22 33.10 -50.84
C LEU A 502 -29.33 31.69 -50.21
N CYS A 503 -30.10 31.69 -49.10
CA CYS A 503 -31.08 30.70 -48.64
C CYS A 503 -30.57 29.32 -48.15
N SER A 504 -30.70 29.07 -46.85
CA SER A 504 -31.88 28.35 -46.32
C SER A 504 -31.81 28.17 -44.81
N SER A 505 -32.94 28.46 -44.17
CA SER A 505 -33.25 28.29 -42.77
C SER A 505 -33.28 26.81 -42.38
N SER A 506 -32.76 26.47 -41.19
CA SER A 506 -33.27 25.36 -40.39
C SER A 506 -32.83 25.54 -38.94
N SER A 507 -33.80 25.96 -38.12
CA SER A 507 -33.72 26.07 -36.68
C SER A 507 -33.56 24.69 -36.04
N SER A 508 -32.66 24.57 -35.07
CA SER A 508 -32.72 23.52 -34.05
C SER A 508 -32.11 24.04 -32.75
N ASN A 509 -33.01 24.40 -31.85
CA ASN A 509 -32.72 24.67 -30.45
C ASN A 509 -32.17 23.39 -29.81
N ASN A 510 -31.03 23.48 -29.11
CA ASN A 510 -30.76 22.57 -28.01
C ASN A 510 -30.17 23.35 -26.84
N SER A 511 -31.00 23.50 -25.82
CA SER A 511 -30.71 24.16 -24.56
C SER A 511 -29.82 23.28 -23.69
N SER A 512 -28.54 23.61 -23.59
CA SER A 512 -27.65 23.04 -22.56
C SER A 512 -27.75 23.85 -21.28
N SER A 513 -28.64 23.43 -20.37
CA SER A 513 -28.68 23.90 -19.00
C SER A 513 -27.49 23.32 -18.21
N LYS A 514 -26.37 24.04 -18.17
CA LYS A 514 -25.31 23.82 -17.17
C LYS A 514 -25.81 24.35 -15.83
N ILE A 515 -26.32 23.45 -14.99
CA ILE A 515 -26.55 23.72 -13.57
C ILE A 515 -25.18 23.64 -12.89
N ASN A 516 -24.57 24.81 -12.64
CA ASN A 516 -23.46 24.94 -11.71
C ASN A 516 -24.00 24.74 -10.30
N SER A 517 -23.90 23.52 -9.77
CA SER A 517 -24.10 23.27 -8.35
C SER A 517 -22.88 23.78 -7.58
N ASN A 518 -22.95 25.04 -7.15
CA ASN A 518 -22.09 25.55 -6.09
C ASN A 518 -22.38 24.75 -4.82
N ALA A 519 -21.47 23.83 -4.47
CA ALA A 519 -21.43 23.23 -3.15
C ALA A 519 -21.02 24.31 -2.15
N SER A 520 -22.01 24.85 -1.44
CA SER A 520 -21.79 25.67 -0.26
C SER A 520 -21.17 24.77 0.82
N ILE A 521 -19.88 24.90 1.03
CA ILE A 521 -19.19 24.37 2.21
C ILE A 521 -19.67 25.20 3.40
N VAL A 522 -20.42 24.57 4.30
CA VAL A 522 -20.74 25.13 5.63
C VAL A 522 -19.58 24.76 6.55
N ASN A 523 -19.09 25.80 7.25
CA ASN A 523 -17.99 25.84 8.23
C ASN A 523 -17.88 24.64 9.17
#